data_AF-A0A2E8V717-F1
#
_entry.id   AF-A0A2E8V717-F1
#
_cell.length_a   1.000
_cell.length_b   1.000
_cell.length_c   1.000
_cell.angle_alpha   90.00
_cell.angle_beta   90.00
_cell.angle_gamma   90.00
#
_symmetry.space_group_name_H-M   'P 1'
#
loop_
_entity.id
_entity.type
_entity.pdbx_description
1 polymer ?
#
loop_
_entity_poly.entity_id
_entity_poly.type
_entity_poly.pdbx_seq_one_letter_code
_entity_poly.pdbx_strand_id
1 'polypeptide(L)'
;MARKKIDGPSRQLFAKISEDVYLAAKSRSASRRISMRELLEEALTLYLGADVLDKVESHVQSRPISEPTIWEDEYLSMQADRPIGSPLELSKEESRNVARRAFE
;
A
#
# COMPACT_ATOMS: atom_id res chain seq x y z
N MET A 1 29.85 6.89 -0.02
CA MET A 1 28.80 7.21 0.97
C MET A 1 27.88 6.02 1.10
N ALA A 2 27.47 5.69 2.32
CA ALA A 2 26.59 4.56 2.58
C ALA A 2 25.23 4.82 1.91
N ARG A 3 24.73 3.85 1.13
CA ARG A 3 23.38 3.92 0.56
C ARG A 3 22.39 3.87 1.73
N LYS A 4 21.48 4.86 1.83
CA LYS A 4 20.35 4.76 2.75
C LYS A 4 19.60 3.47 2.43
N LYS A 5 19.49 2.59 3.43
CA LYS A 5 18.66 1.40 3.33
C LYS A 5 17.20 1.85 3.27
N ILE A 6 16.42 1.14 2.49
CA ILE A 6 14.97 1.33 2.45
C ILE A 6 14.43 0.80 3.76
N ASP A 7 13.72 1.64 4.52
CA ASP A 7 12.96 1.21 5.69
C ASP A 7 11.50 1.04 5.26
N GLY A 8 10.95 -0.16 5.48
CA GLY A 8 9.55 -0.46 5.19
C GLY A 8 9.24 -1.12 3.83
N PRO A 9 7.95 -1.37 3.55
CA PRO A 9 7.50 -2.06 2.34
C PRO A 9 7.70 -1.17 1.10
N SER A 10 8.40 -1.69 0.09
CA SER A 10 8.62 -1.00 -1.18
C SER A 10 8.16 -1.86 -2.36
N ARG A 11 7.79 -1.20 -3.47
CA ARG A 11 7.40 -1.86 -4.73
C ARG A 11 8.26 -1.32 -5.88
N GLN A 12 8.59 -2.18 -6.84
CA GLN A 12 9.31 -1.78 -8.04
C GLN A 12 8.35 -1.20 -9.07
N LEU A 13 8.75 -0.10 -9.72
CA LEU A 13 7.99 0.55 -10.78
C LEU A 13 8.81 0.54 -12.08
N PHE A 14 8.21 0.03 -13.15
CA PHE A 14 8.77 0.07 -14.49
C PHE A 14 7.95 1.03 -15.33
N ALA A 15 8.56 2.14 -15.75
CA ALA A 15 7.89 3.16 -16.55
C ALA A 15 8.78 3.59 -17.73
N LYS A 16 8.12 3.93 -18.85
CA LYS A 16 8.76 4.65 -19.95
C LYS A 16 8.63 6.14 -19.69
N ILE A 17 9.73 6.87 -19.76
CA ILE A 17 9.78 8.33 -19.58
C ILE A 17 10.46 8.97 -20.78
N SER A 18 10.25 10.27 -21.00
CA SER A 18 10.97 11.00 -22.04
C SER A 18 12.48 11.04 -21.76
N GLU A 19 13.27 10.95 -22.82
CA GLU A 19 14.72 10.91 -22.73
C GLU A 19 15.30 12.19 -22.09
N ASP A 20 14.77 13.34 -22.47
CA ASP A 20 15.20 14.64 -21.92
C ASP A 20 15.03 14.70 -20.39
N VAL A 21 13.91 14.18 -19.88
CA VAL A 21 13.62 14.12 -18.43
C VAL A 21 14.58 13.16 -17.74
N TYR A 22 14.87 12.00 -18.35
CA TYR A 22 15.84 11.06 -17.81
C TYR A 22 17.24 11.68 -17.70
N LEU A 23 17.72 12.35 -18.76
CA LEU A 23 19.03 12.99 -18.78
C LEU A 23 19.13 14.12 -17.76
N ALA A 24 18.10 14.97 -17.66
CA ALA A 24 18.03 16.04 -16.67
C ALA A 24 18.05 15.48 -15.24
N ALA A 25 17.26 14.44 -14.96
CA ALA A 25 17.21 13.78 -13.66
C ALA A 25 18.56 13.12 -13.31
N LYS A 26 19.21 12.46 -14.28
CA LYS A 26 20.53 11.84 -14.11
C LYS A 26 21.59 12.86 -13.77
N SER A 27 21.66 13.97 -14.52
CA SER A 27 22.55 15.09 -14.23
C SER A 27 22.33 15.62 -12.80
N ARG A 28 21.07 15.89 -12.44
CA ARG A 28 20.71 16.42 -11.11
C ARG A 28 21.04 15.45 -9.98
N SER A 29 20.86 14.14 -10.17
CA SER A 29 21.25 13.12 -9.18
C SER A 29 22.76 13.09 -8.94
N ALA A 30 23.55 13.23 -10.01
CA ALA A 30 25.01 13.24 -9.94
C ALA A 30 25.51 14.48 -9.20
N SER A 31 24.95 15.66 -9.50
CA SER A 31 25.27 16.91 -8.80
C SER A 31 24.96 16.84 -7.31
N ARG A 32 23.81 16.26 -6.95
CA ARG A 32 23.38 16.09 -5.55
C ARG A 32 24.04 14.90 -4.84
N ARG A 33 24.80 14.06 -5.55
CA ARG A 33 25.39 12.81 -5.04
C ARG A 33 24.37 11.86 -4.40
N ILE A 34 23.15 11.85 -4.93
CA ILE A 34 22.05 10.98 -4.50
C ILE A 34 21.72 9.94 -5.57
N SER A 35 20.98 8.89 -5.19
CA SER A 35 20.51 7.90 -6.16
C SER A 35 19.38 8.45 -7.02
N MET A 36 19.25 7.94 -8.26
CA MET A 36 18.12 8.26 -9.14
C MET A 36 16.77 7.95 -8.48
N ARG A 37 16.70 6.87 -7.68
CA ARG A 37 15.52 6.51 -6.91
C ARG A 37 15.11 7.63 -5.95
N GLU A 38 16.04 8.07 -5.10
CA GLU A 38 15.79 9.10 -4.07
C GLU A 38 15.36 10.43 -4.70
N LEU A 39 15.96 10.79 -5.84
CA LEU A 39 15.55 11.98 -6.59
C LEU A 39 14.13 11.86 -7.16
N LEU A 40 13.77 10.71 -7.71
CA LEU A 40 12.44 10.48 -8.27
C LEU A 40 11.37 10.44 -7.17
N GLU A 41 11.67 9.84 -6.02
CA GLU A 41 10.79 9.86 -4.84
C GLU A 41 10.55 11.31 -4.38
N GLU A 42 11.60 12.10 -4.17
CA GLU A 42 11.48 13.51 -3.77
C GLU A 42 10.63 14.32 -4.77
N ALA A 43 10.86 14.13 -6.07
CA ALA A 43 10.10 14.82 -7.11
C ALA A 43 8.62 14.41 -7.12
N LEU A 44 8.32 13.11 -6.96
CA LEU A 44 6.95 12.60 -6.90
C LEU A 44 6.22 13.07 -5.64
N THR A 45 6.89 13.09 -4.49
CA THR A 45 6.33 13.61 -3.23
C THR A 45 6.00 15.10 -3.35
N LEU A 46 6.89 15.89 -3.95
CA LEU A 46 6.62 17.31 -4.20
C LEU A 46 5.46 17.52 -5.17
N TYR A 47 5.38 16.71 -6.23
CA TYR A 47 4.35 16.83 -7.26
C TYR A 47 2.95 16.43 -6.76
N LEU A 48 2.87 15.34 -5.99
CA LEU A 48 1.60 14.85 -5.45
C LEU A 48 1.08 15.69 -4.28
N GLY A 49 1.85 16.68 -3.83
CA GLY A 49 1.58 17.44 -2.62
C GLY A 49 1.89 16.63 -1.36
N ALA A 50 2.31 17.32 -0.30
CA ALA A 50 2.72 16.75 0.98
C ALA A 50 1.64 15.93 1.71
N ASP A 51 0.42 15.83 1.17
CA ASP A 51 -0.68 15.01 1.70
C ASP A 51 -0.34 13.51 1.73
N VAL A 52 0.70 13.05 1.03
CA VAL A 52 1.15 11.65 1.08
C VAL A 52 2.05 11.38 2.28
N LEU A 53 2.82 12.34 2.80
CA LEU A 53 3.63 12.11 4.01
C LEU A 53 2.74 12.04 5.25
N ASP A 54 1.74 12.93 5.37
CA ASP A 54 0.70 12.81 6.40
C ASP A 54 -0.18 11.57 6.19
N LYS A 55 -0.44 11.14 4.94
CA LYS A 55 -1.13 9.86 4.68
C LYS A 55 -0.30 8.63 4.96
N VAL A 56 1.01 8.63 4.75
CA VAL A 56 1.86 7.45 4.98
C VAL A 56 2.16 7.27 6.46
N GLU A 57 2.33 8.35 7.23
CA GLU A 57 2.37 8.27 8.70
C GLU A 57 0.98 7.92 9.29
N SER A 58 -0.12 8.48 8.76
CA SER A 58 -1.48 8.09 9.21
C SER A 58 -1.95 6.72 8.70
N HIS A 59 -1.31 6.13 7.67
CA HIS A 59 -1.56 4.73 7.31
C HIS A 59 -0.85 3.74 8.25
N VAL A 60 0.20 4.19 8.95
CA VAL A 60 0.88 3.38 9.98
C VAL A 60 0.30 3.63 11.37
N GLN A 61 -0.31 4.80 11.63
CA GLN A 61 -0.90 5.12 12.94
C GLN A 61 -2.23 5.89 12.82
N SER A 62 -3.27 5.25 12.32
CA SER A 62 -4.65 5.42 12.78
C SER A 62 -5.62 4.69 11.83
N ARG A 63 -5.70 3.36 11.94
CA ARG A 63 -7.05 2.82 11.96
C ARG A 63 -7.65 3.35 13.27
N PRO A 64 -8.78 4.08 13.26
CA PRO A 64 -9.54 4.19 14.49
C PRO A 64 -9.76 2.77 15.00
N ILE A 65 -9.92 2.60 16.31
CA ILE A 65 -10.45 1.37 16.89
C ILE A 65 -11.92 1.30 16.41
N SER A 66 -12.11 1.07 15.12
CA SER A 66 -13.36 0.79 14.47
C SER A 66 -13.51 -0.71 14.51
N GLU A 67 -14.70 -1.11 14.92
CA GLU A 67 -15.26 -2.46 15.00
C GLU A 67 -14.47 -3.52 14.22
N PRO A 68 -14.19 -4.69 14.83
CA PRO A 68 -13.42 -5.75 14.19
C PRO A 68 -13.96 -6.02 12.79
N THR A 69 -13.05 -6.05 11.82
CA THR A 69 -13.44 -6.27 10.42
C THR A 69 -14.05 -7.67 10.32
N ILE A 70 -15.01 -7.89 9.41
CA ILE A 70 -15.62 -9.23 9.19
C ILE A 70 -14.56 -10.31 8.95
N TRP A 71 -13.43 -9.93 8.35
CA TRP A 71 -12.31 -10.82 8.06
C TRP A 71 -11.50 -11.22 9.29
N GLU A 72 -11.71 -10.55 10.42
CA GLU A 72 -11.15 -10.90 11.74
C GLU A 72 -12.08 -11.83 12.53
N ASP A 73 -13.21 -12.25 11.92
CA ASP A 73 -14.12 -13.25 12.50
C ASP A 73 -13.47 -14.65 12.49
N GLU A 74 -13.45 -15.29 13.66
CA GLU A 74 -12.90 -16.63 13.88
C GLU A 74 -13.61 -17.70 13.05
N TYR A 75 -14.93 -17.59 12.84
CA TYR A 75 -15.69 -18.57 12.07
C TYR A 75 -15.44 -18.46 10.57
N LEU A 76 -15.32 -17.25 10.04
CA LEU A 76 -15.03 -17.04 8.62
C LEU A 76 -13.60 -17.44 8.27
N SER A 77 -12.64 -17.18 9.16
CA SER A 77 -11.25 -17.62 8.96
C SER A 77 -11.14 -19.15 8.97
N MET A 78 -11.79 -19.84 9.90
CA MET A 78 -11.83 -21.32 9.90
C MET A 78 -12.47 -21.91 8.63
N GLN A 79 -13.43 -21.22 8.02
CA GLN A 79 -14.06 -21.67 6.78
C GLN A 79 -13.23 -21.34 5.53
N ALA A 80 -12.43 -20.26 5.55
CA ALA A 80 -11.54 -19.88 4.46
C ALA A 80 -10.40 -20.88 4.23
N ASP A 81 -9.93 -21.54 5.29
CA ASP A 81 -8.89 -22.58 5.21
C ASP A 81 -9.40 -23.93 4.68
N ARG A 82 -10.71 -24.05 4.41
CA ARG A 82 -11.29 -25.28 3.85
C ARG A 82 -11.02 -25.39 2.34
N PRO A 83 -10.89 -26.61 1.81
CA PRO A 83 -10.67 -26.82 0.39
C PRO A 83 -11.84 -26.27 -0.45
N ILE A 84 -11.52 -25.79 -1.65
CA ILE A 84 -12.50 -25.25 -2.60
C ILE A 84 -13.58 -26.32 -2.88
N GLY A 85 -14.83 -25.96 -2.61
CA GLY A 85 -15.98 -26.85 -2.75
C GLY A 85 -16.52 -27.44 -1.44
N SER A 86 -15.91 -27.13 -0.29
CA SER A 86 -16.50 -27.46 1.01
C SER A 86 -17.81 -26.68 1.25
N PRO A 87 -18.84 -27.29 1.86
CA PRO A 87 -20.04 -26.58 2.28
C PRO A 87 -19.72 -25.40 3.22
N LEU A 88 -20.31 -24.25 2.91
CA LEU A 88 -20.26 -23.06 3.76
C LEU A 88 -21.42 -23.11 4.74
N GLU A 89 -21.13 -23.24 6.02
CA GLU A 89 -22.15 -23.31 7.06
C GLU A 89 -22.43 -21.89 7.55
N LEU A 90 -23.29 -21.16 6.84
CA LEU A 90 -23.80 -19.85 7.24
C LEU A 90 -25.33 -19.86 7.24
N SER A 91 -25.92 -19.29 8.29
CA SER A 91 -27.34 -18.95 8.33
C SER A 91 -27.70 -17.91 7.26
N LYS A 92 -28.99 -17.84 6.90
CA LYS A 92 -29.54 -16.78 6.04
C LYS A 92 -29.34 -15.38 6.63
N GLU A 93 -29.28 -15.28 7.95
CA GLU A 93 -29.09 -14.01 8.66
C GLU A 93 -27.61 -13.62 8.69
N GLU A 94 -26.72 -14.58 8.95
CA GLU A 94 -25.27 -14.38 8.95
C GLU A 94 -24.75 -14.01 7.56
N SER A 95 -25.20 -14.72 6.52
CA SER A 95 -24.85 -14.40 5.13
C SER A 95 -25.25 -12.98 4.72
N ARG A 96 -26.40 -12.48 5.17
CA ARG A 96 -26.83 -11.09 4.93
C ARG A 96 -25.95 -10.09 5.67
N ASN A 97 -25.59 -10.37 6.92
CA ASN A 97 -24.74 -9.50 7.72
C ASN A 97 -23.31 -9.42 7.16
N VAL A 98 -22.75 -10.55 6.74
CA VAL A 98 -21.45 -10.63 6.08
C VAL A 98 -21.47 -9.85 4.76
N ALA A 99 -22.48 -10.08 3.91
CA ALA A 99 -22.60 -9.35 2.65
C ALA A 99 -22.72 -7.84 2.86
N ARG A 100 -23.51 -7.39 3.85
CA ARG A 100 -23.69 -5.96 4.12
C ARG A 100 -22.41 -5.30 4.59
N ARG A 101 -21.72 -5.88 5.57
CA ARG A 101 -20.50 -5.32 6.12
C ARG A 101 -19.32 -5.41 5.13
N ALA A 102 -19.32 -6.36 4.19
CA ALA A 102 -18.18 -6.57 3.28
C ALA A 102 -18.07 -5.48 2.20
N PHE A 103 -19.14 -4.73 1.98
CA PHE A 103 -19.22 -3.64 1.00
C PHE A 103 -19.44 -2.26 1.65
N GLU A 104 -19.38 -2.17 2.97
CA GLU A 104 -19.26 -0.91 3.73
C GLU A 104 -17.80 -0.45 3.77
#